data_AF-A0A0D2X397-F1
#
_entry.id   AF-A0A0D2X397-F1
#
_cell.length_a   1.000
_cell.length_b   1.000
_cell.length_c   1.000
_cell.angle_alpha   90.00
_cell.angle_beta   90.00
_cell.angle_gamma   90.00
#
_symmetry.space_group_name_H-M   'P 1'
#
loop_
_entity.id
_entity.type
_entity.pdbx_description
1 polymer ?
#
loop_
_entity_poly.entity_id
_entity_poly.type
_entity_poly.pdbx_seq_one_letter_code
_entity_poly.pdbx_strand_id
1 'polypeptide(L)'
;MPSSLSAWLHSHPFPPLIHKQLETLGLHTPINHLAPFRLESALSSGAVPGVNDRIQVLVPYCNQTLRWEILFNALDPAAPPDFVFMGAPQFAPSLQQIPNLLNWNINEPQALFLVLCELSLAYLQFELERVQCCCPEAILPIVDSFANSYEVGPTVQILLERLPNARTPSAKSAAASSSSSGGGSSGSSSSSTTGPGAGGHGHGSSLPVKKASAVSTDAEALTALAATEVIIGADGHSIFPAQRYGQQLRVALQFALHIDLSKLPNLPTPLDARRTASKPSTGTHTPQTLNSPSVEQGNVPPAFPGKEHIADTAAAAAGPARSTSVSPQPLKNSTATCRVTISFTFPEARTVLPADIAVATNITIPNELLPGVFANAQLPRYTLPTLADDFLGAMHSAVSAHIETYVERVNRRSAYVSAFWTEYRSSILEFSVADGASMISFHLALKNHYAVALLEISPRFPQEAPVLTLTCAFFDNGDQPFRKQFRDYPYSPRWSPEEMAQRMRVYLDTELPRFLEEAKSAGGVQTNV
;
A
#
# COMPACT_ATOMS: atom_id res chain seq x y z
N MET A 1 -0.05 -14.11 -9.72
CA MET A 1 -1.45 -13.74 -9.99
C MET A 1 -1.58 -13.22 -11.42
N PRO A 2 -2.19 -13.96 -12.35
CA PRO A 2 -2.54 -13.46 -13.70
C PRO A 2 -4.05 -13.47 -13.98
N SER A 3 -4.89 -13.59 -12.94
CA SER A 3 -6.33 -13.88 -13.05
C SER A 3 -7.22 -12.70 -13.48
N SER A 4 -6.72 -11.46 -13.48
CA SER A 4 -7.51 -10.28 -13.89
C SER A 4 -7.42 -10.00 -15.39
N LEU A 5 -6.21 -9.89 -15.95
CA LEU A 5 -6.03 -9.59 -17.38
C LEU A 5 -6.57 -10.72 -18.26
N SER A 6 -6.27 -11.97 -17.93
CA SER A 6 -6.78 -13.13 -18.67
C SER A 6 -8.31 -13.13 -18.71
N ALA A 7 -8.98 -12.98 -17.56
CA ALA A 7 -10.44 -12.90 -17.49
C ALA A 7 -11.02 -11.70 -18.27
N TRP A 8 -10.33 -10.54 -18.25
CA TRP A 8 -10.73 -9.37 -19.03
C TRP A 8 -10.60 -9.60 -20.54
N LEU A 9 -9.51 -10.22 -21.00
CA LEU A 9 -9.32 -10.54 -22.42
C LEU A 9 -10.31 -11.61 -22.92
N HIS A 10 -10.75 -12.54 -22.05
CA HIS A 10 -11.81 -13.50 -22.39
C HIS A 10 -13.19 -12.85 -22.51
N SER A 11 -13.45 -11.73 -21.83
CA SER A 11 -14.73 -11.01 -21.92
C SER A 11 -14.78 -9.92 -23.00
N HIS A 12 -13.65 -9.62 -23.64
CA HIS A 12 -13.54 -8.62 -24.71
C HIS A 12 -12.99 -9.26 -25.99
N PRO A 13 -13.83 -9.54 -27.02
CA PRO A 13 -13.37 -10.14 -28.27
C PRO A 13 -12.50 -9.18 -29.08
N PHE A 14 -11.33 -9.64 -29.50
CA PHE A 14 -10.38 -8.93 -30.37
C PHE A 14 -9.93 -9.83 -31.53
N PRO A 15 -9.42 -9.29 -32.65
CA PRO A 15 -8.76 -10.09 -33.67
C PRO A 15 -7.56 -10.85 -33.07
N PRO A 16 -7.29 -12.12 -33.45
CA PRO A 16 -6.30 -12.97 -32.76
C PRO A 16 -4.89 -12.38 -32.66
N LEU A 17 -4.46 -11.65 -33.70
CA LEU A 17 -3.15 -10.98 -33.71
C LEU A 17 -3.07 -9.84 -32.68
N ILE A 18 -4.13 -9.04 -32.55
CA ILE A 18 -4.22 -7.96 -31.56
C ILE A 18 -4.34 -8.56 -30.15
N HIS A 19 -5.16 -9.59 -29.97
CA HIS A 19 -5.31 -10.29 -28.68
C HIS A 19 -3.94 -10.74 -28.12
N LYS A 20 -3.09 -11.33 -28.96
CA LYS A 20 -1.73 -11.76 -28.61
C LYS A 20 -0.83 -10.61 -28.16
N GLN A 21 -0.96 -9.42 -28.75
CA GLN A 21 -0.23 -8.22 -28.31
C GLN A 21 -0.69 -7.77 -26.91
N LEU A 22 -2.00 -7.88 -26.61
CA LEU A 22 -2.55 -7.48 -25.31
C LEU A 22 -2.22 -8.46 -24.18
N GLU A 23 -2.09 -9.76 -24.49
CA GLU A 23 -1.63 -10.77 -23.53
C GLU A 23 -0.24 -10.44 -22.97
N THR A 24 0.69 -9.93 -23.80
CA THR A 24 2.05 -9.63 -23.35
C THR A 24 2.14 -8.35 -22.52
N LEU A 25 1.24 -7.37 -22.72
CA LEU A 25 1.25 -6.10 -21.97
C LEU A 25 1.18 -6.28 -20.45
N GLY A 26 0.44 -7.27 -19.96
CA GLY A 26 0.34 -7.54 -18.51
C GLY A 26 1.38 -8.49 -17.95
N LEU A 27 2.25 -9.07 -18.79
CA LEU A 27 3.35 -9.95 -18.38
C LEU A 27 4.64 -9.18 -18.11
N HIS A 28 4.74 -7.94 -18.60
CA HIS A 28 5.93 -7.11 -18.52
C HIS A 28 5.62 -5.77 -17.83
N THR A 29 6.57 -5.31 -17.01
CA THR A 29 6.59 -3.94 -16.48
C THR A 29 7.71 -3.19 -17.20
N PRO A 30 7.47 -2.01 -17.78
CA PRO A 30 8.53 -1.20 -18.36
C PRO A 30 9.59 -0.82 -17.31
N ILE A 31 10.84 -0.65 -17.74
CA ILE A 31 11.96 -0.28 -16.86
C ILE A 31 11.72 1.07 -16.18
N ASN A 32 11.15 2.03 -16.92
CA ASN A 32 10.79 3.37 -16.45
C ASN A 32 9.42 3.47 -15.77
N HIS A 33 8.78 2.35 -15.41
CA HIS A 33 7.46 2.34 -14.75
C HIS A 33 7.43 1.52 -13.47
N LEU A 34 6.74 2.05 -12.46
CA LEU A 34 6.65 1.43 -11.13
C LEU A 34 5.45 0.48 -10.96
N ALA A 35 4.76 0.18 -12.06
CA ALA A 35 3.66 -0.77 -12.19
C ALA A 35 3.42 -1.07 -13.69
N PRO A 36 2.93 -2.27 -14.06
CA PRO A 36 2.61 -2.59 -15.44
C PRO A 36 1.45 -1.73 -15.96
N PHE A 37 1.38 -1.59 -17.29
CA PHE A 37 0.23 -1.01 -17.97
C PHE A 37 -1.06 -1.77 -17.61
N ARG A 38 -2.21 -1.09 -17.56
CA ARG A 38 -3.51 -1.73 -17.30
C ARG A 38 -4.50 -1.36 -18.41
N LEU A 39 -5.34 -2.31 -18.79
CA LEU A 39 -6.43 -2.08 -19.72
C LEU A 39 -7.66 -1.62 -18.90
N GLU A 40 -8.25 -0.47 -19.24
CA GLU A 40 -9.42 0.11 -18.55
C GLU A 40 -10.71 -0.30 -19.27
N SER A 41 -10.77 -0.09 -20.58
CA SER A 41 -11.96 -0.37 -21.40
C SER A 41 -11.57 -0.80 -22.81
N ALA A 42 -12.52 -1.45 -23.49
CA ALA A 42 -12.45 -1.77 -24.91
C ALA A 42 -13.75 -1.35 -25.59
N LEU A 43 -13.63 -0.86 -26.82
CA LEU A 43 -14.76 -0.44 -27.66
C LEU A 43 -14.60 -1.02 -29.06
N SER A 44 -15.73 -1.21 -29.73
CA SER A 44 -15.79 -1.54 -31.16
C SER A 44 -16.02 -0.27 -31.96
N SER A 45 -15.24 -0.06 -33.02
CA SER A 45 -15.52 0.92 -34.07
C SER A 45 -16.82 0.64 -34.85
N GLY A 46 -17.37 -0.58 -34.73
CA GLY A 46 -18.46 -1.08 -35.55
C GLY A 46 -18.04 -1.63 -36.91
N ALA A 47 -16.74 -1.59 -37.27
CA ALA A 47 -16.25 -2.10 -38.54
C ALA A 47 -16.38 -3.62 -38.69
N VAL A 48 -16.26 -4.36 -37.57
CA VAL A 48 -16.51 -5.81 -37.51
C VAL A 48 -17.49 -6.08 -36.36
N PRO A 49 -18.69 -6.64 -36.62
CA PRO A 49 -19.70 -6.88 -35.59
C PRO A 49 -19.21 -7.77 -34.46
N GLY A 50 -19.34 -7.30 -33.22
CA GLY A 50 -18.96 -8.08 -32.04
C GLY A 50 -17.45 -8.23 -31.84
N VAL A 51 -16.62 -7.38 -32.47
CA VAL A 51 -15.17 -7.36 -32.28
C VAL A 51 -14.73 -5.95 -31.87
N ASN A 52 -13.91 -5.86 -30.84
CA ASN A 52 -13.30 -4.63 -30.37
C ASN A 52 -11.99 -4.35 -31.10
N ASP A 53 -11.68 -3.07 -31.26
CA ASP A 53 -10.45 -2.57 -31.90
C ASP A 53 -9.93 -1.27 -31.28
N ARG A 54 -10.66 -0.65 -30.36
CA ARG A 54 -10.22 0.52 -29.59
C ARG A 54 -10.06 0.14 -28.12
N ILE A 55 -8.95 0.57 -27.51
CA ILE A 55 -8.55 0.13 -26.17
C ILE A 55 -8.04 1.33 -25.38
N GLN A 56 -8.54 1.51 -24.16
CA GLN A 56 -8.00 2.50 -23.24
C GLN A 56 -6.95 1.84 -22.34
N VAL A 57 -5.72 2.33 -22.41
CA VAL A 57 -4.59 1.92 -21.60
C VAL A 57 -4.28 2.96 -20.54
N LEU A 58 -4.19 2.49 -19.31
CA LEU A 58 -3.73 3.23 -18.15
C LEU A 58 -2.23 3.05 -18.00
N VAL A 59 -1.51 4.17 -18.09
CA VAL A 59 -0.07 4.24 -17.94
C VAL A 59 0.24 4.87 -16.56
N PRO A 60 0.75 4.08 -15.58
CA PRO A 60 1.08 4.59 -14.25
C PRO A 60 2.30 5.53 -14.33
N TYR A 61 2.13 6.81 -14.02
CA TYR A 61 3.19 7.81 -14.17
C TYR A 61 3.17 8.81 -13.00
N CYS A 62 4.27 8.89 -12.25
CA CYS A 62 4.39 9.62 -10.99
C CYS A 62 3.22 9.32 -10.02
N ASN A 63 2.56 10.36 -9.50
CA ASN A 63 1.37 10.28 -8.65
C ASN A 63 0.05 10.23 -9.44
N GLN A 64 0.10 10.06 -10.76
CA GLN A 64 -1.06 10.09 -11.65
C GLN A 64 -1.12 8.83 -12.55
N THR A 65 -2.10 8.82 -13.45
CA THR A 65 -2.26 7.76 -14.45
C THR A 65 -2.66 8.42 -15.75
N LEU A 66 -1.77 8.34 -16.74
CA LEU A 66 -2.08 8.82 -18.09
C LEU A 66 -3.08 7.85 -18.72
N ARG A 67 -4.03 8.38 -19.48
CA ARG A 67 -5.00 7.57 -20.24
C ARG A 67 -4.71 7.74 -21.72
N TRP A 68 -4.29 6.67 -22.37
CA TRP A 68 -4.05 6.66 -23.81
C TRP A 68 -5.07 5.74 -24.48
N GLU A 69 -5.69 6.21 -25.57
CA GLU A 69 -6.50 5.35 -26.42
C GLU A 69 -5.63 4.80 -27.55
N ILE A 70 -5.68 3.49 -27.75
CA ILE A 70 -5.01 2.78 -28.85
C ILE A 70 -6.09 2.36 -29.84
N LEU A 71 -5.89 2.73 -31.10
CA LEU A 71 -6.85 2.52 -32.19
C LEU A 71 -6.26 1.52 -33.18
N PHE A 72 -6.72 0.28 -33.15
CA PHE A 72 -6.43 -0.72 -34.17
C PHE A 72 -7.49 -0.66 -35.28
N ASN A 73 -7.17 -1.27 -36.43
CA ASN A 73 -8.12 -1.54 -37.49
C ASN A 73 -8.59 -3.01 -37.42
N ALA A 74 -9.85 -3.27 -37.07
CA ALA A 74 -10.39 -4.63 -37.04
C ALA A 74 -10.37 -5.34 -38.42
N LEU A 75 -10.43 -4.58 -39.52
CA LEU A 75 -10.42 -5.10 -40.89
C LEU A 75 -9.01 -5.37 -41.43
N ASP A 76 -8.00 -4.69 -40.88
CA ASP A 76 -6.58 -4.93 -41.16
C ASP A 76 -5.77 -4.99 -39.85
N PRO A 77 -5.80 -6.14 -39.13
CA PRO A 77 -5.08 -6.29 -37.87
C PRO A 77 -3.55 -6.26 -37.99
N ALA A 78 -3.00 -6.22 -39.21
CA ALA A 78 -1.56 -6.13 -39.43
C ALA A 78 -1.06 -4.67 -39.52
N ALA A 79 -1.95 -3.71 -39.76
CA ALA A 79 -1.64 -2.29 -39.75
C ALA A 79 -1.11 -1.83 -38.37
N PRO A 80 -0.24 -0.80 -38.31
CA PRO A 80 0.15 -0.16 -37.06
C PRO A 80 -1.08 0.51 -36.40
N PRO A 81 -1.13 0.56 -35.06
CA PRO A 81 -2.17 1.30 -34.34
C PRO A 81 -1.92 2.81 -34.32
N ASP A 82 -2.99 3.59 -34.27
CA ASP A 82 -2.96 5.01 -33.93
C ASP A 82 -3.12 5.23 -32.41
N PHE A 83 -2.68 6.39 -31.91
CA PHE A 83 -2.69 6.73 -30.48
C PHE A 83 -3.34 8.08 -30.20
N VAL A 84 -4.12 8.18 -29.11
CA VAL A 84 -4.71 9.43 -28.61
C VAL A 84 -4.30 9.66 -27.16
N PHE A 85 -3.55 10.73 -26.91
CA PHE A 85 -3.01 11.08 -25.59
C PHE A 85 -3.99 11.97 -24.80
N MET A 86 -5.00 11.35 -24.16
CA MET A 86 -6.03 12.11 -23.44
C MET A 86 -5.43 12.91 -22.28
N GLY A 87 -5.78 14.20 -22.22
CA GLY A 87 -5.28 15.15 -21.21
C GLY A 87 -3.90 15.75 -21.51
N ALA A 88 -3.18 15.28 -22.54
CA ALA A 88 -1.87 15.80 -22.95
C ALA A 88 -1.83 16.19 -24.44
N PRO A 89 -2.68 17.15 -24.90
CA PRO A 89 -2.77 17.52 -26.32
C PRO A 89 -1.52 18.20 -26.90
N GLN A 90 -0.56 18.58 -26.05
CA GLN A 90 0.75 19.13 -26.45
C GLN A 90 1.80 18.02 -26.66
N PHE A 91 1.55 16.80 -26.19
CA PHE A 91 2.46 15.68 -26.38
C PHE A 91 2.30 15.13 -27.81
N ALA A 92 3.22 15.52 -28.68
CA ALA A 92 3.26 15.14 -30.08
C ALA A 92 4.62 14.50 -30.42
N PRO A 93 4.87 13.25 -29.98
CA PRO A 93 6.15 12.58 -30.21
C PRO A 93 6.41 12.37 -31.70
N SER A 94 7.66 12.55 -32.12
CA SER A 94 8.09 12.27 -33.50
C SER A 94 8.17 10.75 -33.74
N LEU A 95 7.88 10.31 -34.97
CA LEU A 95 8.03 8.89 -35.34
C LEU A 95 9.47 8.36 -35.20
N GLN A 96 10.48 9.23 -35.16
CA GLN A 96 11.87 8.84 -34.91
C GLN A 96 12.11 8.44 -33.45
N GLN A 97 11.32 8.94 -32.49
CA GLN A 97 11.34 8.53 -31.09
C GLN A 97 10.60 7.20 -30.84
N ILE A 98 9.89 6.67 -31.85
CA ILE A 98 9.06 5.46 -31.74
C ILE A 98 9.42 4.44 -32.85
N PRO A 99 10.68 3.96 -32.92
CA PRO A 99 11.12 3.09 -34.00
C PRO A 99 10.40 1.74 -34.08
N ASN A 100 9.80 1.22 -33.01
CA ASN A 100 8.97 0.01 -33.08
C ASN A 100 7.58 0.27 -33.71
N LEU A 101 7.09 1.51 -33.72
CA LEU A 101 5.88 1.87 -34.46
C LEU A 101 6.19 2.15 -35.92
N LEU A 102 7.33 2.80 -36.20
CA LEU A 102 7.84 3.04 -37.55
C LEU A 102 8.11 1.72 -38.30
N ASN A 103 8.62 0.70 -37.60
CA ASN A 103 8.92 -0.63 -38.14
C ASN A 103 7.95 -1.68 -37.61
N TRP A 104 6.65 -1.34 -37.51
CA TRP A 104 5.64 -2.18 -36.89
C TRP A 104 5.62 -3.63 -37.40
N ASN A 105 5.73 -4.57 -36.47
CA ASN A 105 5.72 -6.01 -36.75
C ASN A 105 4.70 -6.73 -35.87
N ILE A 106 3.47 -6.87 -36.36
CA ILE A 106 2.38 -7.56 -35.65
C ILE A 106 2.71 -9.00 -35.22
N ASN A 107 3.67 -9.67 -35.87
CA ASN A 107 4.04 -11.05 -35.56
C ASN A 107 4.92 -11.14 -34.29
N GLU A 108 5.64 -10.06 -33.95
CA GLU A 108 6.45 -9.95 -32.75
C GLU A 108 5.54 -9.71 -31.54
N PRO A 109 5.43 -10.67 -30.58
CA PRO A 109 4.38 -10.62 -29.55
C PRO A 109 4.47 -9.41 -28.60
N GLN A 110 5.62 -8.75 -28.54
CA GLN A 110 5.91 -7.62 -27.66
C GLN A 110 5.91 -6.27 -28.41
N ALA A 111 5.60 -6.22 -29.72
CA ALA A 111 5.68 -4.99 -30.51
C ALA A 111 4.88 -3.84 -29.87
N LEU A 112 3.66 -4.09 -29.40
CA LEU A 112 2.84 -3.09 -28.69
C LEU A 112 3.45 -2.66 -27.36
N PHE A 113 4.06 -3.59 -26.61
CA PHE A 113 4.75 -3.29 -25.36
C PHE A 113 5.95 -2.37 -25.59
N LEU A 114 6.75 -2.64 -26.63
CA LEU A 114 7.91 -1.83 -27.00
C LEU A 114 7.49 -0.43 -27.45
N VAL A 115 6.45 -0.30 -28.27
CA VAL A 115 5.87 1.01 -28.67
C VAL A 115 5.40 1.81 -27.44
N LEU A 116 4.75 1.18 -26.46
CA LEU A 116 4.33 1.87 -25.23
C LEU A 116 5.52 2.27 -24.34
N CYS A 117 6.59 1.48 -24.30
CA CYS A 117 7.85 1.86 -23.64
C CYS A 117 8.49 3.08 -24.32
N GLU A 118 8.56 3.11 -25.65
CA GLU A 118 9.08 4.23 -26.44
C GLU A 118 8.25 5.50 -26.25
N LEU A 119 6.92 5.40 -26.32
CA LEU A 119 6.00 6.50 -26.04
C LEU A 119 6.19 7.05 -24.62
N SER A 120 6.45 6.19 -23.64
CA SER A 120 6.70 6.61 -22.26
C SER A 120 8.06 7.29 -22.06
N LEU A 121 9.08 6.88 -22.82
CA LEU A 121 10.37 7.58 -22.87
C LEU A 121 10.26 8.94 -23.57
N ALA A 122 9.50 9.03 -24.67
CA ALA A 122 9.19 10.29 -25.33
C ALA A 122 8.36 11.22 -24.42
N TYR A 123 7.43 10.68 -23.61
CA TYR A 123 6.68 11.46 -22.63
C TYR A 123 7.58 11.99 -21.51
N LEU A 124 8.56 11.21 -21.05
CA LEU A 124 9.59 11.68 -20.10
C LEU A 124 10.43 12.83 -20.68
N GLN A 125 10.84 12.74 -21.96
CA GLN A 125 11.55 13.82 -22.65
C GLN A 125 10.70 15.10 -22.76
N PHE A 126 9.41 14.94 -23.10
CA PHE A 126 8.44 16.03 -23.13
C PHE A 126 8.26 16.70 -21.75
N GLU A 127 8.16 15.93 -20.65
CA GLU A 127 8.12 16.48 -19.30
C GLU A 127 9.44 17.17 -18.90
N LEU A 128 10.58 16.67 -19.33
CA LEU A 128 11.89 17.30 -19.10
C LEU A 128 12.00 18.65 -19.81
N GLU A 129 11.61 18.73 -21.08
CA GLU A 129 11.57 19.99 -21.84
C GLU A 129 10.57 20.98 -21.22
N ARG A 130 9.39 20.50 -20.80
CA ARG A 130 8.43 21.31 -20.04
C ARG A 130 9.05 21.90 -18.78
N VAL A 131 9.86 21.14 -18.03
CA VAL A 131 10.57 21.64 -16.85
C VAL A 131 11.64 22.67 -17.23
N GLN A 132 12.46 22.39 -18.26
CA GLN A 132 13.49 23.31 -18.76
C GLN A 132 12.92 24.66 -19.22
N CYS A 133 11.78 24.64 -19.91
CA CYS A 133 11.15 25.84 -20.46
C CYS A 133 10.27 26.58 -19.45
N CYS A 134 9.62 25.90 -18.50
CA CYS A 134 8.61 26.51 -17.62
C CYS A 134 9.06 26.78 -16.18
N CYS A 135 10.12 26.14 -15.67
CA CYS A 135 10.50 26.20 -14.26
C CYS A 135 11.72 27.12 -14.01
N PRO A 136 11.93 27.59 -12.76
CA PRO A 136 13.12 28.35 -12.41
C PRO A 136 14.41 27.52 -12.59
N GLU A 137 15.46 28.14 -13.15
CA GLU A 137 16.76 27.51 -13.47
C GLU A 137 17.36 26.70 -12.30
N ALA A 138 17.10 27.11 -11.06
CA ALA A 138 17.53 26.42 -9.84
C ALA A 138 17.07 24.95 -9.72
N ILE A 139 16.04 24.50 -10.46
CA ILE A 139 15.61 23.09 -10.46
C ILE A 139 16.43 22.21 -11.41
N LEU A 140 17.02 22.78 -12.46
CA LEU A 140 17.61 22.01 -13.56
C LEU A 140 18.79 21.13 -13.10
N PRO A 141 19.76 21.63 -12.30
CA PRO A 141 20.87 20.79 -11.81
C PRO A 141 20.41 19.61 -10.95
N ILE A 142 19.28 19.75 -10.24
CA ILE A 142 18.71 18.70 -9.39
C ILE A 142 18.05 17.63 -10.28
N VAL A 143 17.26 18.05 -11.26
CA VAL A 143 16.62 17.15 -12.23
C VAL A 143 17.67 16.38 -13.02
N ASP A 144 18.70 17.07 -13.52
CA ASP A 144 19.82 16.45 -14.22
C ASP A 144 20.60 15.48 -13.32
N SER A 145 20.80 15.82 -12.03
CA SER A 145 21.47 14.92 -11.08
C SER A 145 20.69 13.62 -10.85
N PHE A 146 19.35 13.66 -10.80
CA PHE A 146 18.55 12.44 -10.68
C PHE A 146 18.43 11.67 -12.01
N ALA A 147 18.23 12.37 -13.13
CA ALA A 147 18.09 11.75 -14.45
C ALA A 147 19.36 11.02 -14.91
N ASN A 148 20.54 11.53 -14.55
CA ASN A 148 21.84 10.94 -14.88
C ASN A 148 22.41 10.02 -13.79
N SER A 149 21.72 9.82 -12.65
CA SER A 149 22.20 8.93 -11.59
C SER A 149 22.19 7.47 -12.06
N TYR A 150 23.28 6.74 -11.77
CA TYR A 150 23.43 5.34 -12.17
C TYR A 150 22.46 4.40 -11.42
N GLU A 151 21.98 4.79 -10.22
CA GLU A 151 21.08 3.95 -9.42
C GLU A 151 19.63 4.01 -9.90
N VAL A 152 19.18 5.20 -10.32
CA VAL A 152 17.75 5.47 -10.54
C VAL A 152 17.43 6.07 -11.90
N GLY A 153 18.39 6.68 -12.61
CA GLY A 153 18.20 7.42 -13.87
C GLY A 153 17.20 6.79 -14.86
N PRO A 154 17.39 5.52 -15.31
CA PRO A 154 16.46 4.86 -16.25
C PRO A 154 15.07 4.56 -15.67
N THR A 155 14.86 4.76 -14.36
CA THR A 155 13.59 4.58 -13.64
C THR A 155 12.96 5.90 -13.18
N VAL A 156 13.63 7.05 -13.36
CA VAL A 156 13.09 8.35 -12.93
C VAL A 156 11.98 8.78 -13.88
N GLN A 157 10.80 8.98 -13.31
CA GLN A 157 9.68 9.68 -13.90
C GLN A 157 9.68 11.13 -13.41
N ILE A 158 9.47 12.08 -14.32
CA ILE A 158 9.44 13.52 -14.06
C ILE A 158 8.06 14.03 -14.46
N LEU A 159 7.41 14.83 -13.61
CA LEU A 159 6.12 15.44 -13.92
C LEU A 159 6.09 16.91 -13.48
N LEU A 160 5.71 17.80 -14.40
CA LEU A 160 5.36 19.19 -14.09
C LEU A 160 3.84 19.35 -13.93
N GLU A 161 3.41 19.66 -12.71
CA GLU A 161 2.04 20.04 -12.37
C GLU A 161 1.91 21.58 -12.23
N ARG A 162 0.73 22.11 -12.58
CA ARG A 162 0.34 23.50 -12.27
C ARG A 162 -0.76 23.47 -11.22
N LEU A 163 -0.49 23.99 -10.03
CA LEU A 163 -1.41 23.97 -8.89
C LEU A 163 -2.08 25.34 -8.71
N PRO A 164 -3.36 25.41 -8.31
CA PRO A 164 -3.99 26.67 -7.95
C PRO A 164 -3.32 27.23 -6.68
N ASN A 165 -3.07 28.54 -6.65
CA ASN A 165 -2.42 29.17 -5.50
C ASN A 165 -3.37 29.13 -4.28
N ALA A 166 -2.92 28.56 -3.16
CA ALA A 166 -3.71 28.39 -1.93
C ALA A 166 -4.13 29.71 -1.25
N ARG A 167 -3.74 30.86 -1.82
CA ARG A 167 -4.07 32.22 -1.40
C ARG A 167 -4.80 33.01 -2.49
N THR A 168 -5.83 32.43 -3.10
CA THR A 168 -6.89 33.22 -3.74
C THR A 168 -8.13 33.19 -2.84
N PRO A 169 -8.57 34.33 -2.26
CA PRO A 169 -9.82 34.36 -1.51
C PRO A 169 -10.97 34.15 -2.49
N SER A 170 -11.63 33.00 -2.40
CA SER A 170 -12.81 32.69 -3.21
C SER A 170 -13.86 33.79 -3.01
N ALA A 171 -14.30 34.42 -4.09
CA ALA A 171 -15.31 35.46 -4.02
C ALA A 171 -16.64 34.89 -3.47
N LYS A 172 -16.93 35.22 -2.20
CA LYS A 172 -18.23 35.06 -1.53
C LYS A 172 -18.84 33.65 -1.52
N SER A 173 -18.34 32.78 -0.63
CA SER A 173 -19.24 31.89 0.12
C SER A 173 -19.74 32.62 1.37
N ALA A 174 -20.70 33.54 1.18
CA ALA A 174 -21.37 34.24 2.27
C ALA A 174 -22.61 33.46 2.72
N ALA A 175 -22.40 32.25 3.23
CA ALA A 175 -23.43 31.41 3.84
C ALA A 175 -23.04 31.09 5.30
N ALA A 176 -22.93 32.14 6.12
CA ALA A 176 -22.75 31.97 7.56
C ALA A 176 -24.09 31.55 8.19
N SER A 177 -24.08 30.38 8.83
CA SER A 177 -25.17 29.88 9.65
C SER A 177 -25.45 30.82 10.83
N SER A 178 -26.70 31.25 10.98
CA SER A 178 -27.22 31.78 12.26
C SER A 178 -28.30 30.86 12.80
N SER A 179 -27.95 30.11 13.84
CA SER A 179 -28.90 29.37 14.68
C SER A 179 -29.44 30.27 15.78
N SER A 180 -30.76 30.49 15.86
CA SER A 180 -31.50 30.44 17.14
C SER A 180 -33.01 30.63 16.96
N SER A 181 -33.71 29.71 17.62
CA SER A 181 -35.12 29.72 18.02
C SER A 181 -35.67 31.04 18.59
N GLY A 182 -36.98 31.25 18.48
CA GLY A 182 -37.75 32.02 19.47
C GLY A 182 -39.02 32.67 18.94
N GLY A 183 -40.19 32.11 19.25
CA GLY A 183 -41.49 32.61 18.80
C GLY A 183 -41.93 33.96 19.39
N GLY A 184 -42.98 34.54 18.81
CA GLY A 184 -43.63 35.76 19.29
C GLY A 184 -44.73 36.25 18.35
N SER A 185 -45.99 35.98 18.72
CA SER A 185 -47.19 36.42 17.99
C SER A 185 -47.75 37.76 18.50
N SER A 186 -48.70 38.36 17.76
CA SER A 186 -49.38 39.67 17.94
C SER A 186 -48.66 40.88 17.29
N GLY A 187 -49.35 41.92 16.79
CA GLY A 187 -50.81 42.15 16.71
C GLY A 187 -51.17 43.33 15.78
N SER A 188 -52.47 43.49 15.52
CA SER A 188 -53.14 44.59 14.78
C SER A 188 -52.64 46.01 15.10
N SER A 189 -52.67 47.01 14.19
CA SER A 189 -53.91 47.71 13.77
C SER A 189 -53.61 49.02 12.98
N SER A 190 -54.52 49.44 12.07
CA SER A 190 -54.87 50.84 11.65
C SER A 190 -53.75 51.84 11.21
N SER A 191 -53.92 52.92 10.43
CA SER A 191 -55.02 53.63 9.72
C SER A 191 -54.36 54.77 8.89
N SER A 192 -54.93 55.44 7.87
CA SER A 192 -56.09 55.26 6.98
C SER A 192 -56.10 56.40 5.93
N THR A 193 -56.89 56.31 4.84
CA THR A 193 -57.44 57.44 4.01
C THR A 193 -56.44 58.38 3.27
N THR A 194 -56.66 58.92 2.06
CA THR A 194 -57.82 59.08 1.14
C THR A 194 -57.38 58.96 -0.34
N GLY A 195 -58.30 58.66 -1.27
CA GLY A 195 -58.13 58.94 -2.73
C GLY A 195 -58.47 60.39 -3.09
N PRO A 196 -58.88 60.74 -4.35
CA PRO A 196 -59.05 59.91 -5.56
C PRO A 196 -58.42 60.53 -6.85
N GLY A 197 -58.63 59.96 -8.05
CA GLY A 197 -58.49 60.74 -9.31
C GLY A 197 -58.09 60.02 -10.61
N ALA A 198 -59.08 59.55 -11.36
CA ALA A 198 -59.17 59.26 -12.80
C ALA A 198 -57.98 59.48 -13.78
N GLY A 199 -57.73 58.45 -14.60
CA GLY A 199 -57.90 58.51 -16.08
C GLY A 199 -56.70 58.84 -17.00
N GLY A 200 -56.66 58.20 -18.17
CA GLY A 200 -55.91 58.68 -19.35
C GLY A 200 -55.08 57.65 -20.12
N HIS A 201 -55.42 57.39 -21.38
CA HIS A 201 -54.59 56.67 -22.35
C HIS A 201 -53.40 57.53 -22.85
N GLY A 202 -52.35 56.92 -23.42
CA GLY A 202 -51.40 57.65 -24.27
C GLY A 202 -50.19 56.84 -24.74
N HIS A 203 -50.04 56.69 -26.06
CA HIS A 203 -48.83 56.14 -26.70
C HIS A 203 -47.65 57.13 -26.69
N GLY A 204 -46.44 56.61 -26.50
CA GLY A 204 -45.36 56.75 -27.48
C GLY A 204 -44.53 58.05 -27.59
N SER A 205 -43.21 57.84 -27.54
CA SER A 205 -42.12 58.58 -28.23
C SER A 205 -41.38 59.75 -27.56
N SER A 206 -40.05 59.66 -27.69
CA SER A 206 -39.01 60.71 -27.69
C SER A 206 -38.62 61.49 -26.41
N LEU A 207 -37.52 61.02 -25.78
CA LEU A 207 -36.30 61.73 -25.33
C LEU A 207 -36.37 63.26 -25.03
N PRO A 208 -35.77 63.73 -23.89
CA PRO A 208 -34.31 63.91 -23.90
C PRO A 208 -33.50 63.63 -22.60
N VAL A 209 -32.32 63.05 -22.83
CA VAL A 209 -31.03 63.07 -22.09
C VAL A 209 -30.92 63.85 -20.76
N LYS A 210 -30.43 63.18 -19.70
CA LYS A 210 -29.42 63.73 -18.77
C LYS A 210 -28.60 62.69 -17.99
N LYS A 211 -27.31 62.59 -18.37
CA LYS A 211 -26.09 62.24 -17.60
C LYS A 211 -26.07 61.03 -16.62
N ALA A 212 -25.42 59.97 -17.10
CA ALA A 212 -24.19 59.37 -16.55
C ALA A 212 -24.12 58.86 -15.10
N SER A 213 -24.03 57.52 -14.97
CA SER A 213 -23.14 56.82 -14.05
C SER A 213 -22.55 55.59 -14.76
N ALA A 214 -21.39 55.10 -14.33
CA ALA A 214 -20.49 54.30 -15.18
C ALA A 214 -20.99 52.86 -15.49
N VAL A 215 -20.76 52.45 -16.74
CA VAL A 215 -20.67 51.03 -17.12
C VAL A 215 -19.37 50.47 -16.54
N SER A 216 -19.47 49.50 -15.64
CA SER A 216 -18.32 48.65 -15.26
C SER A 216 -18.29 47.45 -16.21
N THR A 217 -17.15 47.24 -16.85
CA THR A 217 -17.02 46.41 -18.05
C THR A 217 -16.68 44.96 -17.75
N ASP A 218 -17.44 44.02 -18.33
CA ASP A 218 -17.08 42.58 -18.46
C ASP A 218 -15.81 42.33 -19.32
N ALA A 219 -15.12 43.40 -19.75
CA ALA A 219 -13.91 43.34 -20.56
C ALA A 219 -12.69 42.79 -19.78
N GLU A 220 -12.57 43.03 -18.47
CA GLU A 220 -11.41 42.53 -17.69
C GLU A 220 -11.44 40.99 -17.58
N ALA A 221 -12.62 40.40 -17.41
CA ALA A 221 -12.80 38.95 -17.35
C ALA A 221 -12.46 38.26 -18.69
N LEU A 222 -12.80 38.90 -19.82
CA LEU A 222 -12.47 38.39 -21.16
C LEU A 222 -11.02 38.67 -21.56
N THR A 223 -10.43 39.78 -21.13
CA THR A 223 -9.02 40.12 -21.40
C THR A 223 -8.07 39.22 -20.60
N ALA A 224 -8.43 38.83 -19.37
CA ALA A 224 -7.66 37.86 -18.58
C ALA A 224 -7.63 36.44 -19.19
N LEU A 225 -8.52 36.14 -20.15
CA LEU A 225 -8.54 34.91 -20.93
C LEU A 225 -7.75 35.00 -22.24
N ALA A 226 -7.39 36.21 -22.69
CA ALA A 226 -6.99 36.49 -24.08
C ALA A 226 -5.47 36.52 -24.35
N ALA A 227 -4.62 36.44 -23.31
CA ALA A 227 -3.17 36.34 -23.46
C ALA A 227 -2.64 35.13 -22.67
N THR A 228 -2.87 33.92 -23.20
CA THR A 228 -2.01 32.79 -22.81
C THR A 228 -0.68 33.00 -23.50
N GLU A 229 0.27 33.63 -22.81
CA GLU A 229 1.67 33.61 -23.25
C GLU A 229 2.09 32.16 -23.49
N VAL A 230 2.79 31.94 -24.60
CA VAL A 230 3.27 30.62 -25.02
C VAL A 230 4.78 30.61 -24.89
N ILE A 231 5.30 29.56 -24.26
CA ILE A 231 6.72 29.25 -24.21
C ILE A 231 6.98 28.21 -25.31
N ILE A 232 7.91 28.51 -26.20
CA ILE A 232 8.34 27.59 -27.26
C ILE A 232 9.42 26.67 -26.67
N GLY A 233 9.36 25.38 -27.02
CA GLY A 233 10.36 24.37 -26.67
C GLY A 233 11.75 24.69 -27.22
N ALA A 234 12.76 24.00 -26.67
CA ALA A 234 14.11 24.03 -27.21
C ALA A 234 14.19 23.37 -28.60
N ASP A 235 13.24 22.49 -28.92
CA ASP A 235 13.03 21.92 -30.25
C ASP A 235 12.53 22.93 -31.32
N GLY A 236 12.06 24.11 -30.91
CA GLY A 236 11.48 25.13 -31.79
C GLY A 236 10.07 24.81 -32.32
N HIS A 237 9.45 23.73 -31.85
CA HIS A 237 8.17 23.21 -32.35
C HIS A 237 7.14 22.97 -31.24
N SER A 238 7.59 22.54 -30.07
CA SER A 238 6.76 22.33 -28.88
C SER A 238 6.26 23.66 -28.33
N ILE A 239 4.99 23.66 -27.88
CA ILE A 239 4.25 24.84 -27.45
C ILE A 239 3.66 24.58 -26.07
N PHE A 240 4.18 25.28 -25.06
CA PHE A 240 3.76 25.15 -23.67
C PHE A 240 3.04 26.42 -23.21
N PRO A 241 1.94 26.32 -22.43
CA PRO A 241 1.32 27.49 -21.84
C PRO A 241 2.22 28.06 -20.75
N ALA A 242 2.40 29.38 -20.71
CA ALA A 242 3.08 30.05 -19.62
C ALA A 242 2.34 29.84 -18.27
N GLN A 243 3.06 30.06 -17.17
CA GLN A 243 2.45 30.08 -15.84
C GLN A 243 1.46 31.23 -15.73
N ARG A 244 0.19 30.91 -15.42
CA ARG A 244 -0.83 31.94 -15.21
C ARG A 244 -0.69 32.57 -13.83
N TYR A 245 -1.11 33.83 -13.73
CA TYR A 245 -1.25 34.50 -12.43
C TYR A 245 -2.17 33.69 -11.51
N GLY A 246 -1.81 33.55 -10.23
CA GLY A 246 -2.51 32.70 -9.28
C GLY A 246 -2.25 31.19 -9.43
N GLN A 247 -1.13 30.77 -10.04
CA GLN A 247 -0.68 29.37 -10.08
C GLN A 247 0.70 29.18 -9.43
N GLN A 248 0.88 28.06 -8.75
CA GLN A 248 2.19 27.53 -8.35
C GLN A 248 2.61 26.43 -9.32
N LEU A 249 3.92 26.25 -9.50
CA LEU A 249 4.47 25.10 -10.21
C LEU A 249 4.90 24.03 -9.20
N ARG A 250 4.67 22.76 -9.53
CA ARG A 250 5.21 21.62 -8.79
C ARG A 250 5.92 20.68 -9.75
N VAL A 251 7.21 20.44 -9.51
CA VAL A 251 7.97 19.37 -10.18
C VAL A 251 7.99 18.16 -9.25
N ALA A 252 7.50 17.01 -9.72
CA ALA A 252 7.57 15.75 -9.02
C ALA A 252 8.56 14.82 -9.71
N LEU A 253 9.54 14.32 -8.95
CA LEU A 253 10.43 13.23 -9.34
C LEU A 253 9.95 11.95 -8.64
N GLN A 254 9.74 10.86 -9.38
CA GLN A 254 9.39 9.56 -8.81
C GLN A 254 10.28 8.47 -9.38
N PHE A 255 10.78 7.57 -8.54
CA PHE A 255 11.63 6.44 -8.94
C PHE A 255 11.47 5.26 -7.98
N ALA A 256 12.02 4.10 -8.38
CA ALA A 256 12.15 2.94 -7.50
C ALA A 256 13.59 2.76 -7.01
N LEU A 257 13.72 2.49 -5.72
CA LEU A 257 14.92 1.90 -5.14
C LEU A 257 14.69 0.40 -5.02
N HIS A 258 15.53 -0.38 -5.71
CA HIS A 258 15.53 -1.83 -5.59
C HIS A 258 16.24 -2.23 -4.30
N ILE A 259 15.47 -2.81 -3.39
CA ILE A 259 15.96 -3.39 -2.14
C ILE A 259 16.29 -4.85 -2.41
N ASP A 260 17.56 -5.21 -2.28
CA ASP A 260 17.99 -6.60 -2.30
C ASP A 260 17.56 -7.32 -1.00
N LEU A 261 16.62 -8.26 -1.13
CA LEU A 261 16.19 -9.10 -0.02
C LEU A 261 17.01 -10.39 0.13
N SER A 262 18.06 -10.61 -0.68
CA SER A 262 18.94 -11.79 -0.55
C SER A 262 19.58 -11.92 0.83
N LYS A 263 19.79 -10.77 1.51
CA LYS A 263 20.30 -10.65 2.87
C LYS A 263 19.27 -10.96 3.96
N LEU A 264 17.97 -11.04 3.64
CA LEU A 264 16.99 -11.55 4.59
C LEU A 264 17.32 -13.03 4.89
N PRO A 265 17.36 -13.45 6.17
CA PRO A 265 17.31 -14.86 6.48
C PRO A 265 15.99 -15.44 5.99
N ASN A 266 15.94 -16.76 5.83
CA ASN A 266 14.68 -17.44 5.66
C ASN A 266 13.82 -17.13 6.90
N LEU A 267 12.70 -16.41 6.70
CA LEU A 267 11.61 -16.41 7.67
C LEU A 267 11.32 -17.88 8.05
N PRO A 268 11.28 -18.25 9.34
CA PRO A 268 11.19 -19.65 9.73
C PRO A 268 9.97 -20.28 9.06
N THR A 269 10.17 -21.29 8.21
CA THR A 269 9.02 -21.99 7.63
C THR A 269 8.46 -22.97 8.66
N PRO A 270 7.14 -23.29 8.63
CA PRO A 270 6.54 -24.22 9.57
C PRO A 270 7.19 -25.63 9.59
N LEU A 271 7.94 -25.97 8.54
CA LEU A 271 8.62 -27.25 8.37
C LEU A 271 10.07 -27.26 8.89
N ASP A 272 10.76 -26.12 8.92
CA ASP A 272 12.16 -26.05 9.37
C ASP A 272 12.29 -26.26 10.89
N ALA A 273 11.30 -25.81 11.67
CA ALA A 273 11.20 -26.08 13.11
C ALA A 273 11.11 -27.60 13.44
N ARG A 274 10.65 -28.43 12.49
CA ARG A 274 10.67 -29.90 12.61
C ARG A 274 12.03 -30.52 12.29
N ARG A 275 12.91 -29.82 11.57
CA ARG A 275 14.21 -30.35 11.10
C ARG A 275 15.41 -29.96 11.97
N THR A 276 15.34 -28.84 12.69
CA THR A 276 16.39 -28.47 13.66
C THR A 276 16.42 -29.42 14.87
N ALA A 277 15.31 -30.09 15.17
CA ALA A 277 15.17 -31.08 16.23
C ALA A 277 15.72 -32.49 15.88
N SER A 278 16.93 -32.60 15.32
CA SER A 278 17.56 -33.93 15.14
C SER A 278 19.09 -33.96 15.20
N LYS A 279 19.65 -34.07 16.42
CA LYS A 279 20.62 -35.11 16.81
C LYS A 279 20.99 -34.94 18.30
N PRO A 280 20.64 -35.88 19.19
CA PRO A 280 21.31 -35.95 20.49
C PRO A 280 22.77 -36.40 20.25
N SER A 281 23.72 -35.62 20.75
CA SER A 281 25.11 -36.08 20.86
C SER A 281 25.15 -37.25 21.85
N THR A 282 25.82 -38.34 21.46
CA THR A 282 26.06 -39.49 22.34
C THR A 282 27.05 -39.11 23.44
N GLY A 283 26.52 -38.55 24.53
CA GLY A 283 27.23 -38.30 25.79
C GLY A 283 26.62 -39.15 26.89
N THR A 284 27.38 -40.10 27.41
CA THR A 284 26.96 -40.96 28.52
C THR A 284 26.87 -40.17 29.83
N HIS A 285 25.65 -39.77 30.21
CA HIS A 285 25.32 -39.45 31.60
C HIS A 285 24.01 -40.12 32.01
N THR A 286 24.06 -40.80 33.15
CA THR A 286 22.97 -41.60 33.72
C THR A 286 21.82 -40.72 34.23
N PRO A 287 20.55 -41.03 33.92
CA PRO A 287 19.42 -40.35 34.53
C PRO A 287 19.23 -40.83 35.98
N GLN A 288 19.17 -39.90 36.94
CA GLN A 288 18.73 -40.22 38.30
C GLN A 288 17.20 -40.30 38.33
N THR A 289 16.69 -41.46 38.74
CA THR A 289 15.27 -41.70 38.98
C THR A 289 14.87 -41.21 40.38
N LEU A 290 13.83 -40.37 40.47
CA LEU A 290 13.11 -40.19 41.74
C LEU A 290 12.02 -41.27 41.88
N ASN A 291 11.94 -41.83 43.09
CA ASN A 291 11.12 -43.01 43.38
C ASN A 291 9.60 -42.74 43.30
N SER A 292 8.86 -43.79 42.93
CA SER A 292 7.46 -44.00 43.28
C SER A 292 7.32 -45.42 43.85
N PRO A 293 6.49 -45.67 44.87
CA PRO A 293 6.44 -46.97 45.53
C PRO A 293 5.65 -48.01 44.71
N SER A 294 6.11 -49.26 44.77
CA SER A 294 5.50 -50.42 44.11
C SER A 294 4.17 -50.83 44.75
N VAL A 295 3.24 -51.32 43.93
CA VAL A 295 2.07 -52.11 44.35
C VAL A 295 2.01 -53.39 43.49
N GLU A 296 1.56 -54.49 44.08
CA GLU A 296 1.76 -55.86 43.61
C GLU A 296 0.92 -56.29 42.39
N GLN A 297 1.32 -57.41 41.79
CA GLN A 297 0.61 -58.09 40.70
C GLN A 297 -0.68 -58.76 41.19
N GLY A 298 -1.77 -58.68 40.42
CA GLY A 298 -2.98 -59.45 40.70
C GLY A 298 -4.09 -59.35 39.63
N ASN A 299 -4.30 -60.47 38.92
CA ASN A 299 -5.45 -60.82 38.07
C ASN A 299 -5.81 -59.98 36.82
N VAL A 300 -5.79 -60.68 35.67
CA VAL A 300 -6.44 -60.32 34.40
C VAL A 300 -7.75 -61.12 34.25
N PRO A 301 -8.88 -60.49 33.90
CA PRO A 301 -10.05 -61.17 33.33
C PRO A 301 -10.03 -61.11 31.77
N PRO A 302 -10.73 -62.03 31.07
CA PRO A 302 -10.40 -62.39 29.69
C PRO A 302 -11.04 -61.52 28.61
N ALA A 303 -10.45 -61.56 27.42
CA ALA A 303 -11.04 -61.06 26.18
C ALA A 303 -12.24 -61.90 25.71
N PHE A 304 -13.19 -61.27 25.02
CA PHE A 304 -14.16 -61.96 24.17
C PHE A 304 -13.95 -61.61 22.68
N PRO A 305 -14.18 -62.54 21.75
CA PRO A 305 -13.73 -62.44 20.36
C PRO A 305 -14.82 -61.94 19.39
N GLY A 306 -14.40 -61.45 18.22
CA GLY A 306 -15.33 -61.08 17.15
C GLY A 306 -14.68 -60.34 15.99
N LYS A 307 -13.81 -61.01 15.21
CA LYS A 307 -13.47 -60.55 13.86
C LYS A 307 -14.47 -61.12 12.88
N GLU A 308 -15.23 -60.28 12.21
CA GLU A 308 -15.66 -60.54 10.83
C GLU A 308 -15.40 -59.29 9.98
N HIS A 309 -14.98 -59.53 8.73
CA HIS A 309 -14.37 -58.52 7.87
C HIS A 309 -14.99 -58.69 6.48
N ILE A 310 -15.88 -57.78 6.08
CA ILE A 310 -16.41 -57.71 4.72
C ILE A 310 -16.29 -56.25 4.27
N ALA A 311 -15.75 -56.06 3.06
CA ALA A 311 -15.39 -54.75 2.51
C ALA A 311 -16.44 -54.22 1.52
N ASP A 312 -16.25 -52.95 1.14
CA ASP A 312 -16.73 -52.30 -0.09
C ASP A 312 -18.23 -52.20 -0.34
N THR A 313 -18.82 -51.02 -0.04
CA THR A 313 -19.39 -50.14 -1.10
C THR A 313 -19.70 -48.73 -0.56
N ALA A 314 -20.03 -47.80 -1.48
CA ALA A 314 -20.55 -46.45 -1.24
C ALA A 314 -19.55 -45.33 -0.87
N ALA A 315 -18.61 -45.06 -1.79
CA ALA A 315 -18.06 -43.72 -1.93
C ALA A 315 -19.11 -42.77 -2.56
N ALA A 316 -19.63 -41.82 -1.78
CA ALA A 316 -20.31 -40.61 -2.28
C ALA A 316 -20.43 -39.54 -1.17
N ALA A 317 -20.44 -38.26 -1.56
CA ALA A 317 -20.84 -37.09 -0.76
C ALA A 317 -19.93 -36.63 0.41
N ALA A 318 -18.68 -36.24 0.10
CA ALA A 318 -18.03 -35.07 0.72
C ALA A 318 -16.93 -34.52 -0.21
N GLY A 319 -17.17 -33.38 -0.86
CA GLY A 319 -16.16 -32.75 -1.72
C GLY A 319 -14.98 -32.19 -0.90
N PRO A 320 -13.75 -32.17 -1.44
CA PRO A 320 -12.60 -31.71 -0.69
C PRO A 320 -12.70 -30.20 -0.41
N ALA A 321 -12.75 -29.83 0.87
CA ALA A 321 -12.56 -28.45 1.29
C ALA A 321 -11.19 -27.98 0.80
N ARG A 322 -11.20 -27.04 -0.15
CA ARG A 322 -10.02 -26.62 -0.91
C ARG A 322 -9.12 -25.74 -0.03
N SER A 323 -8.32 -26.39 0.81
CA SER A 323 -7.20 -25.77 1.51
C SER A 323 -6.31 -25.06 0.48
N THR A 324 -6.35 -23.74 0.47
CA THR A 324 -5.45 -22.91 -0.33
C THR A 324 -4.09 -22.89 0.37
N SER A 325 -3.34 -23.98 0.22
CA SER A 325 -1.94 -24.06 0.61
C SER A 325 -1.11 -23.14 -0.29
N VAL A 326 -1.09 -21.84 0.02
CA VAL A 326 -0.08 -20.92 -0.48
C VAL A 326 1.24 -21.40 0.09
N SER A 327 2.02 -22.13 -0.72
CA SER A 327 3.40 -22.46 -0.37
C SER A 327 4.15 -21.14 -0.22
N PRO A 328 4.70 -20.80 0.97
CA PRO A 328 5.48 -19.59 1.11
C PRO A 328 6.74 -19.76 0.25
N GLN A 329 6.84 -18.98 -0.83
CA GLN A 329 8.08 -18.93 -1.58
C GLN A 329 9.18 -18.39 -0.66
N PRO A 330 10.38 -18.98 -0.67
CA PRO A 330 11.49 -18.43 0.11
C PRO A 330 11.79 -17.02 -0.41
N LEU A 331 11.79 -16.01 0.46
CA LEU A 331 12.08 -14.61 0.08
C LEU A 331 13.49 -14.40 -0.52
N LYS A 332 14.38 -15.39 -0.39
CA LYS A 332 15.68 -15.40 -1.08
C LYS A 332 15.48 -15.25 -2.58
N ASN A 333 16.15 -14.25 -3.14
CA ASN A 333 16.11 -13.83 -4.55
C ASN A 333 14.88 -13.00 -4.95
N SER A 334 14.05 -12.56 -4.00
CA SER A 334 13.06 -11.49 -4.26
C SER A 334 13.72 -10.11 -4.13
N THR A 335 13.32 -9.15 -4.96
CA THR A 335 13.63 -7.73 -4.77
C THR A 335 12.35 -7.00 -4.35
N ALA A 336 12.42 -6.19 -3.29
CA ALA A 336 11.34 -5.25 -2.98
C ALA A 336 11.63 -3.91 -3.66
N THR A 337 10.60 -3.22 -4.15
CA THR A 337 10.71 -1.90 -4.75
C THR A 337 10.21 -0.84 -3.77
N CYS A 338 11.11 -0.03 -3.22
CA CYS A 338 10.75 1.17 -2.47
C CYS A 338 10.46 2.29 -3.47
N ARG A 339 9.23 2.81 -3.49
CA ARG A 339 8.85 3.95 -4.33
C ARG A 339 9.13 5.24 -3.58
N VAL A 340 10.00 6.08 -4.13
CA VAL A 340 10.30 7.42 -3.61
C VAL A 340 9.66 8.45 -4.53
N THR A 341 9.06 9.49 -3.95
CA THR A 341 8.57 10.66 -4.69
C THR A 341 9.05 11.93 -3.99
N ILE A 342 9.86 12.73 -4.69
CA ILE A 342 10.31 14.04 -4.24
C ILE A 342 9.48 15.08 -5.00
N SER A 343 9.02 16.12 -4.32
CA SER A 343 8.23 17.19 -4.92
C SER A 343 8.78 18.56 -4.54
N PHE A 344 9.03 19.37 -5.56
CA PHE A 344 9.52 20.75 -5.45
C PHE A 344 8.40 21.68 -5.85
N THR A 345 7.90 22.49 -4.91
CA THR A 345 6.83 23.45 -5.18
C THR A 345 7.40 24.86 -5.16
N PHE A 346 7.16 25.61 -6.23
CA PHE A 346 7.71 26.94 -6.47
C PHE A 346 6.61 27.98 -6.23
N PRO A 347 6.88 29.04 -5.45
CA PRO A 347 5.95 30.15 -5.31
C PRO A 347 5.81 30.91 -6.64
N GLU A 348 4.75 31.71 -6.72
CA GLU A 348 4.51 32.61 -7.83
C GLU A 348 5.45 33.82 -7.74
N ALA A 349 6.66 33.70 -8.29
CA ALA A 349 7.67 34.75 -8.32
C ALA A 349 8.53 34.71 -9.60
N ARG A 350 8.95 35.88 -10.09
CA ARG A 350 9.85 36.01 -11.26
C ARG A 350 11.27 35.48 -11.00
N THR A 351 11.67 35.41 -9.74
CA THR A 351 12.96 34.90 -9.27
C THR A 351 12.68 34.11 -8.00
N VAL A 352 13.03 32.82 -7.98
CA VAL A 352 12.82 31.93 -6.84
C VAL A 352 14.18 31.58 -6.25
N LEU A 353 14.41 31.88 -4.97
CA LEU A 353 15.64 31.46 -4.29
C LEU A 353 15.50 29.99 -3.83
N PRO A 354 16.61 29.24 -3.66
CA PRO A 354 16.53 27.85 -3.18
C PRO A 354 15.79 27.68 -1.84
N ALA A 355 15.82 28.71 -0.97
CA ALA A 355 15.09 28.73 0.30
C ALA A 355 13.58 28.88 0.16
N ASP A 356 13.09 29.38 -0.98
CA ASP A 356 11.67 29.56 -1.27
C ASP A 356 11.02 28.29 -1.85
N ILE A 357 11.83 27.30 -2.24
CA ILE A 357 11.37 26.03 -2.83
C ILE A 357 10.89 25.11 -1.71
N ALA A 358 9.58 24.85 -1.66
CA ALA A 358 9.02 23.89 -0.72
C ALA A 358 9.28 22.45 -1.20
N VAL A 359 10.09 21.72 -0.45
CA VAL A 359 10.45 20.32 -0.74
C VAL A 359 9.64 19.36 0.12
N ALA A 360 9.03 18.37 -0.51
CA ALA A 360 8.36 17.25 0.15
C ALA A 360 8.94 15.91 -0.33
N THR A 361 9.19 14.98 0.59
CA THR A 361 9.61 13.60 0.27
C THR A 361 8.55 12.63 0.78
N ASN A 362 7.99 11.82 -0.11
CA ASN A 362 7.06 10.76 0.20
C ASN A 362 7.70 9.42 -0.18
N ILE A 363 7.65 8.44 0.72
CA ILE A 363 8.29 7.13 0.54
C ILE A 363 7.23 6.06 0.81
N THR A 364 7.01 5.19 -0.17
CA THR A 364 6.04 4.10 -0.11
C THR A 364 6.75 2.77 -0.32
N ILE A 365 6.74 1.92 0.70
CA ILE A 365 7.31 0.57 0.62
C ILE A 365 6.16 -0.44 0.62
N PRO A 366 6.07 -1.36 -0.35
CA PRO A 366 5.03 -2.39 -0.41
C PRO A 366 5.00 -3.24 0.87
N ASN A 367 3.92 -3.12 1.63
CA ASN A 367 3.77 -3.77 2.94
C ASN A 367 3.57 -5.29 2.84
N GLU A 368 3.36 -5.83 1.64
CA GLU A 368 3.07 -7.25 1.38
C GLU A 368 4.24 -8.19 1.72
N LEU A 369 5.48 -7.77 1.48
CA LEU A 369 6.68 -8.57 1.75
C LEU A 369 7.26 -8.33 3.15
N LEU A 370 7.01 -7.16 3.75
CA LEU A 370 7.58 -6.73 5.02
C LEU A 370 6.53 -5.99 5.89
N PRO A 371 5.46 -6.67 6.36
CA PRO A 371 4.38 -6.03 7.09
C PRO A 371 4.86 -5.30 8.35
N GLY A 372 4.62 -3.99 8.41
CA GLY A 372 4.90 -3.17 9.60
C GLY A 372 6.38 -2.83 9.85
N VAL A 373 7.32 -3.36 9.06
CA VAL A 373 8.77 -3.10 9.20
C VAL A 373 9.10 -1.61 9.15
N PHE A 374 8.43 -0.88 8.26
CA PHE A 374 8.64 0.55 8.03
C PHE A 374 7.57 1.44 8.68
N ALA A 375 6.63 0.89 9.45
CA ALA A 375 5.48 1.63 9.99
C ALA A 375 5.86 2.83 10.90
N ASN A 376 7.07 2.81 11.46
CA ASN A 376 7.66 3.92 12.22
C ASN A 376 9.11 4.22 11.79
N ALA A 377 9.49 3.87 10.56
CA ALA A 377 10.87 4.04 10.09
C ALA A 377 11.19 5.52 9.87
N GLN A 378 12.31 5.98 10.44
CA GLN A 378 12.86 7.30 10.17
C GLN A 378 13.73 7.21 8.93
N LEU A 379 13.10 7.36 7.76
CA LEU A 379 13.80 7.37 6.47
C LEU A 379 14.26 8.81 6.12
N PRO A 380 15.43 8.96 5.47
CA PRO A 380 15.91 10.26 5.00
C PRO A 380 14.87 11.03 4.19
N ARG A 381 14.83 12.34 4.38
CA ARG A 381 14.08 13.27 3.52
C ARG A 381 15.07 14.03 2.66
N TYR A 382 14.69 14.29 1.41
CA TYR A 382 15.50 15.09 0.52
C TYR A 382 15.47 16.56 0.96
N THR A 383 16.63 17.22 0.95
CA THR A 383 16.82 18.61 1.36
C THR A 383 17.74 19.30 0.37
N LEU A 384 17.52 20.58 0.08
CA LEU A 384 18.44 21.34 -0.75
C LEU A 384 19.68 21.75 0.06
N PRO A 385 20.91 21.73 -0.52
CA PRO A 385 21.26 21.38 -1.91
C PRO A 385 21.88 19.97 -2.04
N THR A 386 21.36 18.95 -1.33
CA THR A 386 21.94 17.59 -1.33
C THR A 386 21.99 16.99 -2.74
N LEU A 387 23.13 16.40 -3.14
CA LEU A 387 23.25 15.71 -4.44
C LEU A 387 22.34 14.47 -4.49
N ALA A 388 21.93 14.05 -5.68
CA ALA A 388 21.08 12.86 -5.82
C ALA A 388 21.74 11.63 -5.19
N ASP A 389 22.98 11.32 -5.57
CA ASP A 389 23.69 10.11 -5.12
C ASP A 389 23.95 10.10 -3.59
N ASP A 390 24.20 11.26 -2.96
CA ASP A 390 24.31 11.37 -1.49
C ASP A 390 23.00 10.99 -0.80
N PHE A 391 21.87 11.47 -1.33
CA PHE A 391 20.54 11.14 -0.81
C PHE A 391 20.19 9.66 -1.06
N LEU A 392 20.50 9.14 -2.25
CA LEU A 392 20.24 7.75 -2.63
C LEU A 392 21.05 6.77 -1.77
N GLY A 393 22.34 7.04 -1.56
CA GLY A 393 23.19 6.27 -0.65
C GLY A 393 22.73 6.31 0.80
N ALA A 394 22.32 7.48 1.30
CA ALA A 394 21.72 7.62 2.64
C ALA A 394 20.40 6.83 2.76
N MET A 395 19.55 6.87 1.74
CA MET A 395 18.31 6.11 1.67
C MET A 395 18.56 4.59 1.68
N HIS A 396 19.48 4.10 0.84
CA HIS A 396 19.84 2.69 0.79
C HIS A 396 20.40 2.19 2.15
N SER A 397 21.27 2.98 2.77
CA SER A 397 21.80 2.70 4.11
C SER A 397 20.71 2.63 5.18
N ALA A 398 19.83 3.63 5.23
CA ALA A 398 18.74 3.67 6.21
C ALA A 398 17.73 2.52 6.03
N VAL A 399 17.37 2.19 4.79
CA VAL A 399 16.48 1.05 4.47
C VAL A 399 17.13 -0.27 4.87
N SER A 400 18.41 -0.47 4.55
CA SER A 400 19.17 -1.66 4.93
C SER A 400 19.21 -1.86 6.45
N ALA A 401 19.52 -0.80 7.21
CA ALA A 401 19.59 -0.85 8.67
C ALA A 401 18.24 -1.20 9.33
N HIS A 402 17.12 -0.70 8.80
CA HIS A 402 15.77 -1.07 9.28
C HIS A 402 15.46 -2.55 9.01
N ILE A 403 15.86 -3.06 7.84
CA ILE A 403 15.69 -4.47 7.46
C ILE A 403 16.53 -5.37 8.37
N GLU A 404 17.82 -5.07 8.55
CA GLU A 404 18.73 -5.82 9.43
C GLU A 404 18.21 -5.82 10.89
N THR A 405 17.71 -4.69 11.37
CA THR A 405 17.09 -4.58 12.71
C THR A 405 15.83 -5.44 12.84
N TYR A 406 14.97 -5.45 11.82
CA TYR A 406 13.76 -6.30 11.82
C TYR A 406 14.13 -7.79 11.81
N VAL A 407 15.11 -8.15 10.97
CA VAL A 407 15.69 -9.48 10.86
C VAL A 407 16.22 -9.99 12.20
N GLU A 408 17.00 -9.17 12.91
CA GLU A 408 17.54 -9.54 14.22
C GLU A 408 16.40 -9.86 15.20
N ARG A 409 15.34 -9.03 15.22
CA ARG A 409 14.18 -9.23 16.09
C ARG A 409 13.40 -10.50 15.74
N VAL A 410 13.13 -10.78 14.46
CA VAL A 410 12.47 -12.01 14.02
C VAL A 410 13.28 -13.24 14.44
N ASN A 411 14.60 -13.24 14.17
CA ASN A 411 15.50 -14.32 14.58
C ASN A 411 15.48 -14.54 16.09
N ARG A 412 15.51 -13.45 16.88
CA ARG A 412 15.53 -13.52 18.35
C ARG A 412 14.21 -13.98 18.95
N ARG A 413 13.05 -13.58 18.38
CA ARG A 413 11.74 -14.13 18.74
C ARG A 413 11.64 -15.63 18.41
N SER A 414 12.13 -16.02 17.24
CA SER A 414 12.15 -17.42 16.79
C SER A 414 13.01 -18.30 17.69
N ALA A 415 14.19 -17.81 18.12
CA ALA A 415 15.03 -18.48 19.10
C ALA A 415 14.33 -18.62 20.47
N TYR A 416 13.57 -17.61 20.91
CA TYR A 416 12.82 -17.63 22.16
C TYR A 416 11.68 -18.66 22.15
N VAL A 417 10.90 -18.72 21.06
CA VAL A 417 9.90 -19.78 20.84
C VAL A 417 10.56 -21.17 20.78
N SER A 418 11.72 -21.29 20.12
CA SER A 418 12.49 -22.55 20.08
C SER A 418 13.07 -22.96 21.44
N ALA A 419 13.36 -22.02 22.33
CA ALA A 419 13.80 -22.32 23.69
C ALA A 419 12.65 -22.94 24.50
N PHE A 420 11.43 -22.37 24.42
CA PHE A 420 10.25 -22.99 25.03
C PHE A 420 9.97 -24.40 24.51
N TRP A 421 10.23 -24.68 23.22
CA TRP A 421 10.12 -26.04 22.67
C TRP A 421 11.02 -27.04 23.39
N THR A 422 12.21 -26.61 23.82
CA THR A 422 13.15 -27.46 24.55
C THR A 422 12.71 -27.72 25.99
N GLU A 423 12.16 -26.70 26.65
CA GLU A 423 11.71 -26.77 28.05
C GLU A 423 10.35 -27.46 28.24
N TYR A 424 9.36 -27.14 27.39
CA TYR A 424 7.96 -27.56 27.56
C TYR A 424 7.53 -28.72 26.66
N ARG A 425 8.30 -29.02 25.59
CA ARG A 425 8.10 -30.13 24.62
C ARG A 425 6.64 -30.46 24.29
N SER A 426 6.02 -31.37 25.05
CA SER A 426 4.67 -31.90 24.84
C SER A 426 3.52 -30.99 25.29
N SER A 427 3.82 -29.87 25.96
CA SER A 427 2.81 -28.93 26.45
C SER A 427 2.44 -27.81 25.46
N ILE A 428 3.20 -27.61 24.37
CA ILE A 428 2.93 -26.53 23.41
C ILE A 428 1.66 -26.85 22.61
N LEU A 429 0.77 -25.86 22.52
CA LEU A 429 -0.52 -25.94 21.83
C LEU A 429 -0.41 -25.36 20.42
N GLU A 430 0.02 -24.09 20.33
CA GLU A 430 0.18 -23.35 19.07
C GLU A 430 1.27 -22.28 19.19
N PHE A 431 1.77 -21.82 18.05
CA PHE A 431 2.64 -20.65 17.95
C PHE A 431 2.51 -20.02 16.57
N SER A 432 2.68 -18.70 16.47
CA SER A 432 2.59 -18.01 15.19
C SER A 432 3.88 -18.17 14.39
N VAL A 433 3.75 -18.55 13.12
CA VAL A 433 4.87 -18.67 12.17
C VAL A 433 4.85 -17.54 11.15
N ALA A 434 3.66 -17.14 10.69
CA ALA A 434 3.48 -16.23 9.55
C ALA A 434 3.92 -14.77 9.81
N ASP A 435 3.97 -14.35 11.08
CA ASP A 435 4.40 -13.01 11.52
C ASP A 435 5.83 -13.00 12.12
N GLY A 436 6.54 -14.13 12.03
CA GLY A 436 7.84 -14.30 12.65
C GLY A 436 7.77 -14.40 14.17
N ALA A 437 7.06 -15.40 14.70
CA ALA A 437 7.04 -15.76 16.13
C ALA A 437 6.53 -14.64 17.05
N SER A 438 5.38 -14.02 16.72
CA SER A 438 4.72 -13.05 17.62
C SER A 438 4.04 -13.69 18.84
N MET A 439 3.80 -14.99 18.83
CA MET A 439 2.94 -15.64 19.82
C MET A 439 3.32 -17.11 20.02
N ILE A 440 3.25 -17.58 21.26
CA ILE A 440 3.30 -18.99 21.64
C ILE A 440 2.29 -19.25 22.77
N SER A 441 1.58 -20.38 22.72
CA SER A 441 0.76 -20.85 23.83
C SER A 441 1.08 -22.30 24.21
N PHE A 442 0.94 -22.60 25.49
CA PHE A 442 1.17 -23.92 26.05
C PHE A 442 0.28 -24.20 27.25
N HIS A 443 0.03 -25.49 27.46
CA HIS A 443 -0.81 -26.02 28.52
C HIS A 443 -0.01 -26.29 29.80
N LEU A 444 -0.56 -25.85 30.92
CA LEU A 444 -0.03 -26.03 32.26
C LEU A 444 -0.98 -26.89 33.09
N ALA A 445 -0.43 -27.86 33.81
CA ALA A 445 -1.19 -28.78 34.65
C ALA A 445 -0.63 -28.76 36.08
N LEU A 446 -1.50 -28.54 37.06
CA LEU A 446 -1.16 -28.61 38.48
C LEU A 446 -2.21 -29.47 39.20
N LYS A 447 -1.80 -30.68 39.62
CA LYS A 447 -2.71 -31.72 40.13
C LYS A 447 -3.79 -32.03 39.08
N ASN A 448 -5.07 -31.80 39.40
CA ASN A 448 -6.22 -31.99 38.49
C ASN A 448 -6.77 -30.67 37.93
N HIS A 449 -5.96 -29.61 37.89
CA HIS A 449 -6.35 -28.32 37.34
C HIS A 449 -5.46 -27.92 36.17
N TYR A 450 -6.09 -27.26 35.20
CA TYR A 450 -5.53 -26.97 33.90
C TYR A 450 -5.63 -25.49 33.58
N ALA A 451 -4.57 -24.93 33.02
CA ALA A 451 -4.51 -23.56 32.52
C ALA A 451 -3.78 -23.53 31.18
N VAL A 452 -4.10 -22.52 30.37
CA VAL A 452 -3.35 -22.16 29.17
C VAL A 452 -2.54 -20.92 29.49
N ALA A 453 -1.23 -20.99 29.24
CA ALA A 453 -0.36 -19.83 29.20
C ALA A 453 -0.20 -19.39 27.74
N LEU A 454 -0.42 -18.11 27.49
CA LEU A 454 -0.23 -17.43 26.22
C LEU A 454 0.84 -16.36 26.42
N LEU A 455 1.92 -16.40 25.64
CA LEU A 455 2.88 -15.29 25.56
C LEU A 455 2.69 -14.55 24.23
N GLU A 456 2.36 -13.26 24.33
CA GLU A 456 2.34 -12.32 23.22
C GLU A 456 3.67 -11.58 23.18
N ILE A 457 4.43 -11.73 22.10
CA ILE A 457 5.82 -11.29 21.95
C ILE A 457 5.86 -10.03 21.07
N SER A 458 6.18 -8.88 21.68
CA SER A 458 6.18 -7.57 21.02
C SER A 458 7.08 -7.52 19.75
N PRO A 459 6.71 -6.74 18.72
CA PRO A 459 7.62 -6.42 17.60
C PRO A 459 8.86 -5.62 18.01
N ARG A 460 8.94 -5.14 19.26
CA ARG A 460 10.13 -4.52 19.88
C ARG A 460 10.92 -5.47 20.80
N PHE A 461 10.55 -6.76 20.89
CA PHE A 461 11.34 -7.79 21.57
C PHE A 461 12.80 -7.77 21.06
N PRO A 462 13.82 -7.80 21.95
CA PRO A 462 13.74 -8.08 23.38
C PRO A 462 13.58 -6.83 24.27
N GLN A 463 13.53 -5.62 23.73
CA GLN A 463 13.51 -4.40 24.55
C GLN A 463 12.21 -4.26 25.35
N GLU A 464 11.13 -4.85 24.84
CA GLU A 464 9.89 -5.06 25.59
C GLU A 464 9.76 -6.52 25.99
N ALA A 465 9.40 -6.74 27.26
CA ALA A 465 9.01 -8.05 27.75
C ALA A 465 7.76 -8.55 26.98
N PRO A 466 7.67 -9.85 26.69
CA PRO A 466 6.41 -10.48 26.32
C PRO A 466 5.29 -10.20 27.33
N VAL A 467 4.03 -10.23 26.90
CA VAL A 467 2.87 -10.22 27.80
C VAL A 467 2.44 -11.66 28.04
N LEU A 468 2.49 -12.11 29.29
CA LEU A 468 1.96 -13.41 29.69
C LEU A 468 0.47 -13.26 30.04
N THR A 469 -0.39 -14.06 29.44
CA THR A 469 -1.78 -14.27 29.88
C THR A 469 -1.92 -15.71 30.38
N LEU A 470 -2.42 -15.90 31.61
CA LEU A 470 -2.94 -17.18 32.06
C LEU A 470 -4.46 -17.19 31.90
N THR A 471 -5.01 -18.28 31.39
CA THR A 471 -6.45 -18.53 31.23
C THR A 471 -6.79 -19.92 31.74
N CYS A 472 -7.91 -20.13 32.41
CA CYS A 472 -8.35 -21.45 32.88
C CYS A 472 -9.84 -21.69 32.64
N ALA A 473 -10.30 -22.92 32.87
CA ALA A 473 -11.69 -23.33 32.64
C ALA A 473 -12.67 -22.94 33.77
N PHE A 474 -12.22 -22.22 34.81
CA PHE A 474 -13.12 -21.55 35.73
C PHE A 474 -13.70 -20.31 35.04
N PHE A 475 -14.99 -20.02 35.26
CA PHE A 475 -15.63 -18.85 34.68
C PHE A 475 -15.51 -17.66 35.64
N ASP A 476 -15.40 -16.46 35.08
CA ASP A 476 -15.67 -15.23 35.80
C ASP A 476 -17.20 -14.98 35.90
N ASN A 477 -17.59 -13.92 36.61
CA ASN A 477 -19.00 -13.55 36.80
C ASN A 477 -19.72 -13.10 35.50
N GLY A 478 -19.05 -13.12 34.34
CA GLY A 478 -19.54 -12.68 33.03
C GLY A 478 -19.56 -13.76 31.96
N ASP A 479 -19.53 -15.05 32.33
CA ASP A 479 -19.58 -16.21 31.42
C ASP A 479 -18.35 -16.31 30.49
N GLN A 480 -17.22 -15.69 30.88
CA GLN A 480 -15.92 -15.80 30.19
C GLN A 480 -14.94 -16.66 31.00
N PRO A 481 -13.98 -17.35 30.37
CA PRO A 481 -12.95 -18.09 31.08
C PRO A 481 -12.04 -17.13 31.84
N PHE A 482 -11.85 -17.40 33.13
CA PHE A 482 -11.07 -16.58 34.05
C PHE A 482 -9.63 -16.44 33.53
N ARG A 483 -9.22 -15.19 33.30
CA ARG A 483 -7.93 -14.83 32.72
C ARG A 483 -7.23 -13.69 33.46
N LYS A 484 -5.91 -13.75 33.55
CA LYS A 484 -5.07 -12.72 34.18
C LYS A 484 -3.84 -12.42 33.31
N GLN A 485 -3.57 -11.13 33.09
CA GLN A 485 -2.35 -10.68 32.41
C GLN A 485 -1.26 -10.36 33.42
N PHE A 486 -0.02 -10.70 33.06
CA PHE A 486 1.20 -10.47 33.83
C PHE A 486 2.19 -9.73 32.93
N ARG A 487 2.59 -8.53 33.37
CA ARG A 487 3.55 -7.65 32.68
C ARG A 487 4.80 -7.37 33.52
N ASP A 488 4.64 -7.37 34.84
CA ASP A 488 5.67 -7.01 35.82
C ASP A 488 6.39 -8.24 36.41
N TYR A 489 6.72 -9.22 35.57
CA TYR A 489 7.51 -10.39 35.95
C TYR A 489 9.02 -10.15 35.76
N PRO A 490 9.91 -10.91 36.41
CA PRO A 490 11.36 -10.70 36.28
C PRO A 490 11.83 -10.86 34.83
N TYR A 491 12.27 -9.77 34.21
CA TYR A 491 12.71 -9.72 32.81
C TYR A 491 13.99 -8.89 32.64
N SER A 492 14.83 -9.28 31.67
CA SER A 492 15.95 -8.45 31.20
C SER A 492 16.13 -8.63 29.69
N PRO A 493 16.21 -7.55 28.90
CA PRO A 493 16.45 -7.61 27.45
C PRO A 493 17.84 -8.18 27.08
N ARG A 494 18.73 -8.35 28.07
CA ARG A 494 20.10 -8.85 27.91
C ARG A 494 20.24 -10.36 28.05
N TRP A 495 19.22 -11.07 28.56
CA TRP A 495 19.27 -12.52 28.69
C TRP A 495 19.29 -13.23 27.33
N SER A 496 19.82 -14.46 27.31
CA SER A 496 19.68 -15.33 26.15
C SER A 496 18.22 -15.82 26.03
N PRO A 497 17.76 -16.23 24.84
CA PRO A 497 16.42 -16.79 24.68
C PRO A 497 16.16 -18.00 25.59
N GLU A 498 17.17 -18.83 25.83
CA GLU A 498 17.15 -20.00 26.71
C GLU A 498 16.99 -19.58 28.17
N GLU A 499 17.77 -18.60 28.64
CA GLU A 499 17.65 -18.07 30.00
C GLU A 499 16.29 -17.40 30.22
N MET A 500 15.76 -16.67 29.24
CA MET A 500 14.41 -16.09 29.31
C MET A 500 13.33 -17.17 29.44
N ALA A 501 13.43 -18.28 28.70
CA ALA A 501 12.45 -19.37 28.75
C ALA A 501 12.52 -20.11 30.09
N GLN A 502 13.74 -20.39 30.59
CA GLN A 502 13.94 -21.04 31.88
C GLN A 502 13.48 -20.18 33.06
N ARG A 503 13.70 -18.86 33.02
CA ARG A 503 13.19 -17.95 34.05
C ARG A 503 11.66 -17.81 34.00
N MET A 504 11.07 -17.78 32.81
CA MET A 504 9.61 -17.81 32.65
C MET A 504 9.02 -19.10 33.25
N ARG A 505 9.69 -20.25 33.07
CA ARG A 505 9.28 -21.52 33.70
C ARG A 505 9.27 -21.44 35.23
N VAL A 506 10.37 -21.00 35.85
CA VAL A 506 10.45 -20.82 37.31
C VAL A 506 9.38 -19.85 37.84
N TYR A 507 9.07 -18.80 37.08
CA TYR A 507 8.00 -17.86 37.42
C TYR A 507 6.61 -18.52 37.36
N LEU A 508 6.33 -19.28 36.29
CA LEU A 508 5.06 -20.01 36.11
C LEU A 508 4.84 -21.09 37.17
N ASP A 509 5.88 -21.85 37.53
CA ASP A 509 5.83 -22.83 38.62
C ASP A 509 5.46 -22.19 39.98
N THR A 510 5.77 -20.90 40.16
CA THR A 510 5.47 -20.12 41.36
C THR A 510 4.09 -19.44 41.33
N GLU A 511 3.67 -18.91 40.18
CA GLU A 511 2.43 -18.14 40.04
C GLU A 511 1.19 -18.97 39.67
N LEU A 512 1.35 -20.11 38.99
CA LEU A 512 0.23 -20.98 38.61
C LEU A 512 -0.63 -21.43 39.81
N PRO A 513 -0.07 -21.81 40.99
CA PRO A 513 -0.87 -22.11 42.17
C PRO A 513 -1.73 -20.92 42.61
N ARG A 514 -1.15 -19.71 42.67
CA ARG A 514 -1.82 -18.47 43.09
C ARG A 514 -2.96 -18.10 42.15
N PHE A 515 -2.70 -18.14 40.84
CA PHE A 515 -3.70 -17.90 39.81
C PHE A 515 -4.88 -18.87 39.90
N LEU A 516 -4.63 -20.17 40.16
CA LEU A 516 -5.69 -21.17 40.32
C LEU A 516 -6.47 -21.03 41.63
N GLU A 517 -5.88 -20.52 42.70
CA GLU A 517 -6.59 -20.19 43.95
C GLU A 517 -7.47 -18.93 43.78
N GLU A 518 -6.95 -17.88 43.13
CA GLU A 518 -7.73 -16.70 42.74
C GLU A 518 -8.93 -17.08 41.86
N ALA A 519 -8.71 -17.89 40.81
CA ALA A 519 -9.76 -18.36 39.90
C ALA A 519 -10.89 -19.12 40.62
N LYS A 520 -10.53 -19.97 41.60
CA LYS A 520 -11.50 -20.69 42.43
C LYS A 520 -12.29 -19.76 43.35
N SER A 521 -11.63 -18.75 43.94
CA SER A 521 -12.32 -17.77 44.78
C SER A 521 -13.26 -16.87 43.98
N ALA A 522 -12.90 -16.55 42.73
CA ALA A 522 -13.74 -15.79 41.81
C ALA A 522 -14.96 -16.60 41.33
N GLY A 523 -14.75 -17.85 40.90
CA GLY A 523 -15.83 -18.75 40.48
C GLY A 523 -16.67 -19.31 41.65
N GLY A 524 -16.23 -19.13 42.89
CA GLY A 524 -16.86 -19.66 44.11
C GLY A 524 -18.18 -19.01 44.54
N VAL A 525 -18.74 -18.09 43.73
CA VAL A 525 -20.01 -17.40 44.04
C VAL A 525 -21.24 -18.20 43.57
N GLN A 526 -21.06 -19.30 42.83
CA GLN A 526 -22.16 -20.17 42.36
C GLN A 526 -22.16 -21.58 43.00
N THR A 527 -22.35 -21.65 44.32
CA THR A 527 -22.87 -22.86 44.99
C THR A 527 -23.97 -22.50 45.98
N ASN A 528 -25.19 -22.27 45.47
CA ASN A 528 -26.45 -22.33 46.22
C ASN A 528 -27.65 -22.24 45.27
N VAL A 529 -28.01 -23.37 44.65
CA VAL A 529 -29.35 -23.70 44.15
C VAL A 529 -29.61 -25.17 44.47
#